data_AF-A0A1I7E4I2-F1
#
_entry.id   AF-A0A1I7E4I2-F1
#
_cell.length_a   1.000
_cell.length_b   1.000
_cell.length_c   1.000
_cell.angle_alpha   90.00
_cell.angle_beta   90.00
_cell.angle_gamma   90.00
#
_symmetry.space_group_name_H-M   'P 1'
#
loop_
_entity.id
_entity.type
_entity.pdbx_description
1 polymer ?
#
loop_
_entity_poly.entity_id
_entity_poly.type
_entity_poly.pdbx_seq_one_letter_code
_entity_poly.pdbx_strand_id
1 'polypeptide(L)'
;MTPDTAISSGAAQTETAPSSVALYRHGLIMHLANPKAVLAWIALVTLGLGAKASWHDVATILVGCAILSVTIFGGYALVFSTAPMIRLYRRARRGIEGVLAVFFGFAGLRLLLSRV
;
A
#
# COMPACT_ATOMS: atom_id res chain seq x y z
N MET A 1 35.57 -37.18 -28.66
CA MET A 1 35.68 -37.41 -27.20
C MET A 1 36.01 -36.06 -26.59
N THR A 2 35.10 -35.26 -26.08
CA THR A 2 33.64 -35.31 -25.86
C THR A 2 33.23 -33.83 -25.86
N PRO A 3 32.10 -33.46 -26.49
CA PRO A 3 31.55 -32.11 -26.42
C PRO A 3 30.94 -31.87 -25.02
N ASP A 4 30.36 -30.69 -24.79
CA ASP A 4 29.44 -30.38 -23.69
C ASP A 4 30.02 -29.70 -22.45
N THR A 5 30.54 -28.49 -22.64
CA THR A 5 30.22 -27.38 -21.72
C THR A 5 29.47 -26.30 -22.49
N ALA A 6 28.33 -26.68 -23.07
CA ALA A 6 27.25 -25.74 -23.30
C ALA A 6 26.69 -25.38 -21.92
N ILE A 7 27.37 -24.44 -21.22
CA ILE A 7 26.64 -23.59 -20.30
C ILE A 7 25.62 -22.91 -21.19
N SER A 8 24.38 -23.31 -20.99
CA SER A 8 23.21 -22.56 -21.38
C SER A 8 23.42 -21.15 -20.87
N SER A 9 23.97 -20.29 -21.74
CA SER A 9 23.71 -18.87 -21.72
C SER A 9 22.20 -18.77 -21.85
N GLY A 10 21.51 -18.91 -20.72
CA GLY A 10 20.11 -18.62 -20.57
C GLY A 10 19.97 -17.24 -21.14
N ALA A 11 19.33 -17.18 -22.30
CA ALA A 11 19.08 -15.96 -23.05
C ALA A 11 18.76 -14.90 -22.02
N ALA A 12 19.59 -13.85 -21.97
CA ALA A 12 19.29 -12.66 -21.20
C ALA A 12 17.89 -12.27 -21.63
N GLN A 13 16.91 -12.59 -20.78
CA GLN A 13 15.53 -12.30 -21.05
C GLN A 13 15.53 -10.79 -21.14
N THR A 14 15.39 -10.28 -22.36
CA THR A 14 15.09 -8.88 -22.59
C THR A 14 13.68 -8.72 -22.05
N GLU A 15 13.55 -8.58 -20.73
CA GLU A 15 12.33 -8.15 -20.07
C GLU A 15 12.05 -6.77 -20.65
N THR A 16 11.22 -6.75 -21.67
CA THR A 16 10.63 -5.53 -22.21
C THR A 16 9.99 -4.85 -21.02
N ALA A 17 10.48 -3.65 -20.69
CA ALA A 17 10.00 -2.89 -19.54
C ALA A 17 8.46 -2.86 -19.62
N PRO A 18 7.76 -3.32 -18.58
CA PRO A 18 6.33 -3.50 -18.65
C PRO A 18 5.67 -2.18 -19.01
N SER A 19 4.78 -2.23 -20.01
CA SER A 19 4.02 -1.07 -20.46
C SER A 19 3.37 -0.37 -19.25
N SER A 20 3.42 0.96 -19.20
CA SER A 20 2.81 1.75 -18.12
C SER A 20 1.34 1.39 -17.89
N VAL A 21 0.64 0.98 -18.95
CA VAL A 21 -0.74 0.49 -18.89
C VAL A 21 -0.84 -0.86 -18.17
N ALA A 22 0.12 -1.77 -18.39
CA ALA A 22 0.19 -3.05 -17.69
C ALA A 22 0.48 -2.85 -16.19
N LEU A 23 1.38 -1.92 -15.84
CA LEU A 23 1.64 -1.55 -14.44
C LEU A 23 0.40 -0.94 -13.77
N TYR A 24 -0.28 -0.01 -14.45
CA TYR A 24 -1.50 0.61 -13.92
C TYR A 24 -2.61 -0.42 -13.70
N ARG A 25 -2.84 -1.32 -14.68
CA ARG A 25 -3.83 -2.41 -14.54
C ARG A 25 -3.49 -3.35 -13.39
N HIS A 26 -2.21 -3.68 -13.22
CA HIS A 26 -1.77 -4.54 -12.13
C HIS A 26 -2.03 -3.89 -10.76
N GLY A 27 -1.70 -2.60 -10.62
CA GLY A 27 -2.01 -1.85 -9.41
C GLY A 27 -3.51 -1.75 -9.16
N LEU A 28 -4.31 -1.47 -10.19
CA LEU A 28 -5.76 -1.39 -10.09
C LEU A 28 -6.37 -2.70 -9.60
N ILE A 29 -5.98 -3.83 -10.21
CA ILE A 29 -6.47 -5.15 -9.80
C ILE A 29 -6.03 -5.45 -8.37
N MET A 30 -4.79 -5.13 -7.99
CA MET A 30 -4.30 -5.35 -6.62
C MET A 30 -5.13 -4.59 -5.58
N HIS A 31 -5.53 -3.35 -5.87
CA HIS A 31 -6.37 -2.56 -4.98
C HIS A 31 -7.83 -3.03 -4.96
N LEU A 32 -8.40 -3.35 -6.12
CA LEU A 32 -9.80 -3.81 -6.24
C LEU A 32 -10.01 -5.21 -5.66
N ALA A 33 -9.04 -6.11 -5.82
CA ALA A 33 -9.09 -7.46 -5.28
C ALA A 33 -8.77 -7.52 -3.78
N ASN A 34 -8.42 -6.41 -3.14
CA ASN A 34 -8.10 -6.38 -1.73
C ASN A 34 -9.39 -6.41 -0.89
N PRO A 35 -9.69 -7.51 -0.16
CA PRO A 35 -10.92 -7.62 0.62
C PRO A 35 -11.02 -6.53 1.70
N LYS A 36 -9.88 -6.03 2.21
CA LYS A 36 -9.86 -4.94 3.18
C LYS A 36 -10.42 -3.65 2.60
N ALA A 37 -10.09 -3.33 1.35
CA ALA A 37 -10.55 -2.11 0.69
C ALA A 37 -12.07 -2.15 0.46
N VAL A 38 -12.56 -3.30 -0.03
CA VAL A 38 -14.00 -3.53 -0.24
C VAL A 38 -14.79 -3.41 1.06
N LEU A 39 -14.34 -4.08 2.13
CA LEU A 39 -14.99 -4.02 3.44
C LEU A 39 -14.99 -2.60 4.02
N ALA A 40 -13.88 -1.86 3.88
CA ALA A 40 -13.80 -0.47 4.32
C ALA A 40 -14.79 0.42 3.55
N TRP A 41 -14.93 0.22 2.24
CA TRP A 41 -15.85 1.01 1.42
C TRP A 41 -17.32 0.70 1.73
N ILE A 42 -17.66 -0.58 1.93
CA ILE A 42 -19.00 -0.99 2.38
C ILE A 42 -19.32 -0.36 3.74
N ALA A 43 -18.39 -0.40 4.69
CA ALA A 43 -18.58 0.22 6.00
C ALA A 43 -18.76 1.74 5.89
N LEU A 44 -17.96 2.41 5.05
CA LEU A 44 -18.09 3.85 4.82
C LEU A 44 -19.43 4.21 4.20
N VAL A 45 -19.87 3.50 3.16
CA VAL A 45 -21.16 3.74 2.51
C VAL A 45 -22.29 3.49 3.51
N THR A 46 -22.25 2.39 4.26
CA THR A 46 -23.32 2.04 5.22
C THR A 46 -23.40 3.02 6.39
N LEU A 47 -22.27 3.50 6.91
CA LEU A 47 -22.23 4.44 8.02
C LEU A 47 -22.42 5.90 7.59
N GLY A 48 -21.88 6.26 6.42
CA GLY A 48 -21.90 7.62 5.90
C GLY A 48 -23.22 7.98 5.23
N LEU A 49 -23.86 7.01 4.56
CA LEU A 49 -25.16 7.20 3.91
C LEU A 49 -26.22 6.52 4.76
N GLY A 50 -26.82 7.30 5.67
CA GLY A 50 -27.98 6.83 6.45
C GLY A 50 -29.12 6.37 5.53
N ALA A 51 -30.07 5.60 6.05
CA ALA A 51 -31.14 4.95 5.26
C ALA A 51 -32.06 5.89 4.44
N LYS A 52 -31.92 7.22 4.59
CA LYS A 52 -32.65 8.26 3.85
C LYS A 52 -31.72 9.20 3.07
N ALA A 53 -30.49 8.77 2.78
CA ALA A 53 -29.50 9.63 2.15
C ALA A 53 -29.98 10.19 0.81
N SER A 54 -29.87 11.50 0.66
CA SER A 54 -30.15 12.20 -0.59
C SER A 54 -28.94 12.12 -1.52
N TRP A 55 -29.15 12.35 -2.82
CA TRP A 55 -28.06 12.49 -3.80
C TRP A 55 -27.03 13.55 -3.39
N HIS A 56 -27.46 14.57 -2.65
CA HIS A 56 -26.56 15.59 -2.09
C HIS A 56 -25.60 15.02 -1.05
N ASP A 57 -26.06 14.14 -0.16
CA ASP A 57 -25.21 13.54 0.89
C ASP A 57 -24.11 12.67 0.28
N VAL A 58 -24.47 11.89 -0.76
CA VAL A 58 -23.53 11.10 -1.56
C VAL A 58 -22.46 12.01 -2.17
N ALA A 59 -22.89 13.08 -2.84
CA ALA A 59 -21.97 14.03 -3.47
C ALA A 59 -21.03 14.67 -2.46
N THR A 60 -21.54 15.10 -1.29
CA THR A 60 -20.73 15.71 -0.23
C THR A 60 -19.68 14.73 0.31
N ILE A 61 -20.05 13.48 0.56
CA ILE A 61 -19.10 12.45 1.03
C ILE A 61 -18.03 12.18 -0.02
N LEU A 62 -18.41 12.03 -1.30
CA LEU A 62 -17.45 11.79 -2.38
C LEU A 62 -16.48 12.96 -2.55
N VAL A 63 -16.97 14.20 -2.54
CA VAL A 63 -16.13 15.41 -2.66
C VAL A 63 -15.21 15.53 -1.45
N GLY A 64 -15.72 15.35 -0.23
CA GLY A 64 -14.90 15.36 0.98
C GLY A 64 -13.81 14.28 0.94
N CYS A 65 -14.16 13.07 0.53
CA CYS A 65 -13.21 11.97 0.37
C CYS A 65 -12.15 12.25 -0.71
N ALA A 66 -12.54 12.87 -1.83
CA ALA A 66 -11.61 13.25 -2.90
C ALA A 66 -10.63 14.33 -2.44
N ILE A 67 -11.12 15.39 -1.77
CA ILE A 67 -10.27 16.45 -1.20
C ILE A 67 -9.29 15.84 -0.21
N LEU A 68 -9.78 15.02 0.73
CA LEU A 68 -8.94 14.38 1.74
C LEU A 68 -7.87 13.49 1.09
N SER A 69 -8.24 12.71 0.08
CA SER A 69 -7.32 11.85 -0.67
C SER A 69 -6.23 12.68 -1.36
N VAL A 70 -6.60 13.74 -2.08
CA VAL A 70 -5.63 14.62 -2.76
C VAL A 70 -4.73 15.32 -1.75
N THR A 71 -5.27 15.84 -0.65
CA THR A 71 -4.47 16.49 0.39
C THR A 71 -3.50 15.52 1.04
N ILE A 72 -3.93 14.30 1.37
CA ILE A 72 -3.08 13.30 2.01
C ILE A 72 -2.03 12.78 1.02
N PHE A 73 -2.44 12.29 -0.15
CA PHE A 73 -1.50 11.72 -1.13
C PHE A 73 -0.60 12.76 -1.77
N GLY A 74 -1.14 13.95 -2.08
CA GLY A 74 -0.37 15.09 -2.54
C GLY A 74 0.56 15.61 -1.45
N GLY A 75 0.09 15.68 -0.20
CA GLY A 75 0.92 15.99 0.97
C GLY A 75 2.08 15.01 1.11
N TYR A 76 1.82 13.70 1.01
CA TYR A 76 2.87 12.68 0.98
C TYR A 76 3.81 12.88 -0.21
N ALA A 77 3.31 13.13 -1.41
CA ALA A 77 4.16 13.37 -2.57
C ALA A 77 5.10 14.57 -2.35
N LEU A 78 4.60 15.69 -1.82
CA LEU A 78 5.41 16.88 -1.53
C LEU A 78 6.45 16.62 -0.42
N VAL A 79 6.02 15.98 0.65
CA VAL A 79 6.86 15.55 1.77
C VAL A 79 7.97 14.64 1.23
N PHE A 80 7.64 13.56 0.54
CA PHE A 80 8.59 12.54 0.10
C PHE A 80 9.37 12.89 -1.19
N SER A 81 8.93 13.86 -1.98
CA SER A 81 9.64 14.28 -3.21
C SER A 81 10.83 15.20 -2.93
N THR A 82 11.02 15.67 -1.70
CA THR A 82 12.11 16.60 -1.35
C THR A 82 13.26 15.86 -0.64
N ALA A 83 14.49 15.98 -1.17
CA ALA A 83 15.71 15.35 -0.62
C ALA A 83 15.95 15.48 0.92
N PRO A 84 15.65 16.60 1.60
CA PRO A 84 15.78 16.70 3.06
C PRO A 84 14.79 15.79 3.82
N MET A 85 13.59 15.54 3.28
CA MET A 85 12.61 14.69 3.94
C MET A 85 13.00 13.22 3.89
N ILE A 86 13.65 12.75 2.82
CA ILE A 86 14.16 11.37 2.73
C ILE A 86 15.19 11.10 3.84
N ARG A 87 15.99 12.11 4.24
CA ARG A 87 16.93 12.01 5.37
C ARG A 87 16.20 11.95 6.70
N LEU A 88 15.18 12.80 6.90
CA LEU A 88 14.38 12.79 8.12
C LEU A 88 13.59 11.49 8.28
N TYR A 89 13.00 11.00 7.17
CA TYR A 89 12.29 9.72 7.13
C TYR A 89 13.22 8.55 7.44
N ARG A 90 14.44 8.52 6.91
CA ARG A 90 15.42 7.47 7.28
C ARG A 90 15.78 7.48 8.77
N ARG A 91 15.81 8.65 9.40
CA ARG A 91 16.06 8.75 10.85
C ARG A 91 14.85 8.35 11.69
N ALA A 92 13.65 8.77 11.28
CA ALA A 92 12.39 8.38 11.91
C ALA A 92 12.10 6.88 11.75
N ARG A 93 12.46 6.29 10.60
CA ARG A 93 12.32 4.87 10.30
C ARG A 93 12.95 3.99 11.36
N ARG A 94 14.13 4.36 11.88
CA ARG A 94 14.81 3.58 12.92
C ARG A 94 14.05 3.61 14.26
N GLY A 95 13.38 4.72 14.56
CA GLY A 95 12.49 4.83 15.72
C GLY A 95 11.21 4.02 15.53
N ILE A 96 10.58 4.10 14.35
CA ILE A 96 9.38 3.34 14.00
C ILE A 96 9.68 1.83 14.05
N GLU A 97 10.78 1.39 13.45
CA GLU A 97 11.22 -0.01 13.49
C GLU A 97 11.50 -0.46 14.92
N GLY A 98 12.12 0.38 15.75
CA GLY A 98 12.32 0.09 17.18
C GLY A 98 11.00 -0.09 17.93
N VAL A 99 10.05 0.84 17.75
CA VAL A 99 8.73 0.76 18.40
C VAL A 99 7.95 -0.47 17.92
N LEU A 100 7.94 -0.74 16.61
CA LEU A 100 7.28 -1.92 16.05
C LEU A 100 7.95 -3.21 16.52
N ALA A 101 9.28 -3.26 16.58
CA ALA A 101 10.01 -4.41 17.10
C ALA A 101 9.70 -4.66 18.58
N VAL A 102 9.62 -3.61 19.40
CA VAL A 102 9.20 -3.74 20.79
C VAL A 102 7.74 -4.18 20.89
N PHE A 103 6.83 -3.58 20.12
CA PHE A 103 5.41 -3.89 20.17
C PHE A 103 5.12 -5.32 19.71
N PHE A 104 5.65 -5.72 18.55
CA PHE A 104 5.49 -7.07 18.02
C PHE A 104 6.32 -8.10 18.78
N GLY A 105 7.50 -7.74 19.25
CA GLY A 105 8.31 -8.59 20.13
C GLY A 105 7.58 -8.86 21.43
N PHE A 106 7.04 -7.83 22.08
CA PHE A 106 6.20 -7.95 23.26
C PHE A 106 4.92 -8.73 22.97
N ALA A 107 4.22 -8.45 21.88
CA ALA A 107 3.00 -9.17 21.51
C ALA A 107 3.28 -10.65 21.21
N GLY A 108 4.40 -10.98 20.56
CA GLY A 108 4.83 -12.36 20.29
C GLY A 108 5.31 -13.08 21.54
N LEU A 109 6.06 -12.40 22.41
CA LEU A 109 6.45 -12.95 23.71
C LEU A 109 5.23 -13.16 24.59
N ARG A 110 4.32 -12.19 24.61
CA ARG A 110 3.02 -12.30 25.26
C ARG A 110 2.20 -13.42 24.62
N LEU A 111 2.25 -13.69 23.32
CA LEU A 111 1.53 -14.81 22.69
C LEU A 111 2.15 -16.16 23.06
N LEU A 112 3.47 -16.26 23.16
CA LEU A 112 4.17 -17.48 23.59
C LEU A 112 3.96 -17.77 25.09
N LEU A 113 3.86 -16.71 25.90
CA LEU A 113 3.62 -16.79 27.35
C LEU A 113 2.13 -16.82 27.70
N SER A 114 1.28 -16.22 26.86
CA SER A 114 -0.18 -16.41 26.86
C SER A 114 -0.45 -17.73 26.17
N ARG A 115 -0.07 -18.77 26.91
CA ARG A 115 -0.54 -20.13 26.78
C ARG A 115 -1.95 -20.16 26.18
N VAL A 116 -2.08 -20.89 25.08
CA VAL A 116 -3.12 -21.93 25.03
C VAL A 116 -3.12 -22.67 26.36
#